data_AF-A0A2S4PPG6-F1
#
_entry.id   AF-A0A2S4PPG6-F1
#
_cell.length_a   1.000
_cell.length_b   1.000
_cell.length_c   1.000
_cell.angle_alpha   90.00
_cell.angle_beta   90.00
_cell.angle_gamma   90.00
#
_symmetry.space_group_name_H-M   'P 1'
#
loop_
_entity.id
_entity.type
_entity.pdbx_description
1 polymer ?
#
loop_
_entity_poly.entity_id
_entity_poly.type
_entity_poly.pdbx_seq_one_letter_code
_entity_poly.pdbx_strand_id
1 'polypeptide(L)'
;MDSHILYQNIDSTVLLVDIPRSIEEAQGFLQLPLSQSHPHSDCQRRLVSIKPCEIPYRTPEPKSLNARRRCCCLRGVGEEREIIHATIIRDLILERYLEFALEELRQSVGRKEWCLDRVTEKGMLEENIENYTSNKRSSSSLNDNHTDEESTPFKREEFDSRIPNFDLQSSRYYFYQNKESVSTIISHMGCNYYLPPLSTTIIGSIQSTIGVFSEKENIPQFSIITADPPWPNRSARRNGKYRISNNISEVENLLLTIPIQHHQAANGIMAIWITNKPKIRSLALKLFDQWGLSVIEEWIWLKVTVSGEPIFPISSLWRKPYELLLIGRKVATVILTESDVKRRVLVGVPDLHSRKPNLKGLLEKEFGFGPGNYTGLEIFARNSTIGWWSWGFEALMFQELRFWKNFDDEKLENRL
;
A
#
# COMPACT_ATOMS: atom_id res chain seq x y z
N MET A 1 9.16 22.48 -4.54
CA MET A 1 9.44 21.20 -3.83
C MET A 1 9.90 20.18 -4.84
N ASP A 2 10.76 19.24 -4.44
CA ASP A 2 11.25 18.18 -5.32
C ASP A 2 10.13 17.23 -5.75
N SER A 3 10.24 16.63 -6.94
CA SER A 3 9.28 15.62 -7.41
C SER A 3 9.37 14.34 -6.58
N HIS A 4 8.25 13.63 -6.38
CA HIS A 4 8.27 12.29 -5.80
C HIS A 4 8.94 11.23 -6.67
N ILE A 5 9.04 11.44 -7.99
CA ILE A 5 9.79 10.55 -8.90
C ILE A 5 11.24 11.05 -8.95
N LEU A 6 12.14 10.34 -8.27
CA LEU A 6 13.55 10.71 -8.13
C LEU A 6 14.39 10.29 -9.33
N TYR A 7 13.99 9.22 -10.01
CA TYR A 7 14.56 8.75 -11.27
C TYR A 7 13.48 7.98 -12.03
N GLN A 8 13.54 8.06 -13.36
CA GLN A 8 12.78 7.22 -14.26
C GLN A 8 13.60 6.99 -15.52
N ASN A 9 13.66 5.74 -15.98
CA ASN A 9 14.33 5.40 -17.23
C ASN A 9 13.49 5.74 -18.46
N ILE A 10 14.09 5.70 -19.65
CA ILE A 10 13.45 6.19 -20.88
C ILE A 10 12.19 5.41 -21.27
N ASP A 11 12.15 4.10 -20.95
CA ASP A 11 11.02 3.22 -21.24
C ASP A 11 9.93 3.24 -20.15
N SER A 12 10.16 4.03 -19.09
CA SER A 12 9.35 4.11 -17.88
C SER A 12 9.14 2.74 -17.19
N THR A 13 10.06 1.80 -17.36
CA THR A 13 10.00 0.45 -16.77
C THR A 13 10.67 0.37 -15.40
N VAL A 14 11.58 1.29 -15.09
CA VAL A 14 12.28 1.38 -13.78
C VAL A 14 12.15 2.80 -13.25
N LEU A 15 11.60 2.92 -12.03
CA LEU A 15 11.38 4.19 -11.36
C LEU A 15 11.95 4.13 -9.93
N LEU A 16 12.56 5.21 -9.48
CA LEU A 16 12.85 5.46 -8.07
C LEU A 16 11.85 6.48 -7.53
N VAL A 17 11.10 6.12 -6.50
CA VAL A 17 10.01 6.93 -5.95
C VAL A 17 10.23 7.20 -4.46
N ASP A 18 10.10 8.46 -4.07
CA ASP A 18 10.00 8.86 -2.68
C ASP A 18 8.57 8.70 -2.15
N ILE A 19 8.39 7.78 -1.20
CA ILE A 19 7.07 7.38 -0.72
C ILE A 19 6.37 8.52 0.05
N PRO A 20 6.95 9.12 1.11
CA PRO A 20 6.31 10.24 1.80
C PRO A 20 5.94 11.39 0.85
N ARG A 21 6.86 11.76 -0.05
CA ARG A 21 6.62 12.82 -1.03
C ARG A 21 5.46 12.51 -1.97
N SER A 22 5.33 11.27 -2.43
CA SER A 22 4.20 10.86 -3.28
C SER A 22 2.85 11.09 -2.59
N ILE A 23 2.79 10.88 -1.27
CA ILE A 23 1.58 11.06 -0.46
C ILE A 23 1.29 12.53 -0.23
N GLU A 24 2.32 13.34 0.07
CA GLU A 24 2.21 14.80 0.23
C GLU A 24 1.68 15.47 -1.05
N GLU A 25 2.24 15.12 -2.22
CA GLU A 25 1.79 15.66 -3.51
C GLU A 25 0.33 15.29 -3.81
N ALA A 26 -0.08 14.09 -3.41
CA ALA A 26 -1.45 13.62 -3.55
C ALA A 26 -2.46 14.33 -2.63
N GLN A 27 -2.04 15.20 -1.71
CA GLN A 27 -2.95 16.00 -0.89
C GLN A 27 -3.33 17.33 -1.52
N GLY A 28 -2.62 17.79 -2.55
CA GLY A 28 -2.95 19.05 -3.24
C GLY A 28 -2.51 20.34 -2.54
N PHE A 29 -1.76 20.27 -1.43
CA PHE A 29 -1.22 21.45 -0.72
C PHE A 29 -0.29 22.33 -1.57
N LEU A 30 0.09 21.89 -2.76
CA LEU A 30 1.10 22.48 -3.63
C LEU A 30 0.56 23.16 -4.89
N GLN A 31 -0.73 23.01 -5.18
CA GLN A 31 -1.30 23.31 -6.50
C GLN A 31 -2.04 24.65 -6.60
N LEU A 32 -2.05 25.49 -5.56
CA LEU A 32 -2.73 26.78 -5.61
C LEU A 32 -1.74 27.95 -5.75
N PRO A 33 -1.94 28.86 -6.72
CA PRO A 33 -1.19 30.12 -6.75
C PRO A 33 -1.59 30.95 -5.53
N LEU A 34 -0.59 31.51 -4.85
CA LEU A 34 -0.72 32.47 -3.76
C LEU A 34 -1.70 33.59 -4.15
N SER A 35 -2.98 33.46 -3.79
CA SER A 35 -3.92 34.56 -3.85
C SER A 35 -3.74 35.41 -2.59
N GLN A 36 -3.44 36.69 -2.78
CA GLN A 36 -3.00 37.63 -1.74
C GLN A 36 -4.11 38.08 -0.77
N SER A 37 -5.12 37.27 -0.45
CA SER A 37 -6.28 37.75 0.31
C SER A 37 -6.66 37.01 1.59
N HIS A 38 -5.95 35.95 1.99
CA HIS A 38 -6.20 35.29 3.28
C HIS A 38 -4.92 35.12 4.13
N PRO A 39 -4.75 35.90 5.22
CA PRO A 39 -3.55 35.88 6.05
C PRO A 39 -3.33 34.61 6.90
N HIS A 40 -4.12 33.53 6.71
CA HIS A 40 -4.08 32.35 7.58
C HIS A 40 -4.15 30.97 6.88
N SER A 41 -4.10 30.88 5.54
CA SER A 41 -4.36 29.61 4.85
C SER A 41 -3.40 29.34 3.68
N ASP A 42 -2.23 28.77 3.98
CA ASP A 42 -1.70 27.56 3.33
C ASP A 42 -0.28 27.32 3.83
N CYS A 43 -0.15 26.89 5.10
CA CYS A 43 1.11 26.34 5.58
C CYS A 43 1.39 25.08 4.75
N GLN A 44 2.48 25.10 3.99
CA GLN A 44 3.04 23.92 3.34
C GLN A 44 3.15 22.81 4.39
N ARG A 45 2.43 21.69 4.25
CA ARG A 45 2.47 20.59 5.23
C ARG A 45 3.39 19.48 4.77
N ARG A 46 4.07 18.86 5.72
CA ARG A 46 4.95 17.70 5.52
C ARG A 46 4.40 16.48 6.25
N LEU A 47 4.52 15.32 5.63
CA LEU A 47 4.08 14.07 6.22
C LEU A 47 5.08 13.61 7.29
N VAL A 48 4.58 13.30 8.48
CA VAL A 48 5.37 12.64 9.52
C VAL A 48 5.60 11.18 9.13
N SER A 49 6.88 10.81 9.07
CA SER A 49 7.38 9.55 8.56
C SER A 49 8.36 8.90 9.54
N ILE A 50 8.67 7.62 9.33
CA ILE A 50 9.72 6.95 10.11
C ILE A 50 11.10 7.24 9.54
N LYS A 51 12.12 7.10 10.39
CA LYS A 51 13.52 7.13 9.97
C LYS A 51 13.73 6.15 8.80
N PRO A 52 14.36 6.57 7.69
CA PRO A 52 14.65 5.70 6.57
C PRO A 52 15.42 4.44 7.00
N CYS A 53 15.15 3.31 6.33
CA CYS A 53 15.86 2.06 6.62
C CYS A 53 17.30 2.16 6.10
N GLU A 54 18.28 2.16 7.00
CA GLU A 54 19.71 2.25 6.62
C GLU A 54 20.32 0.89 6.25
N ILE A 55 19.91 -0.17 6.95
CA ILE A 55 20.54 -1.50 6.86
C ILE A 55 19.46 -2.55 6.58
N PRO A 56 19.70 -3.53 5.69
CA PRO A 56 18.77 -4.63 5.45
C PRO A 56 18.43 -5.40 6.72
N TYR A 57 17.20 -5.90 6.79
CA TYR A 57 16.76 -6.69 7.94
C TYR A 57 17.35 -8.11 7.91
N ARG A 58 17.59 -8.67 9.10
CA ARG A 58 17.97 -10.09 9.21
C ARG A 58 16.79 -10.96 8.79
N THR A 59 17.02 -11.84 7.83
CA THR A 59 15.99 -12.75 7.34
C THR A 59 15.86 -13.96 8.26
N PRO A 60 14.67 -14.29 8.79
CA PRO A 60 14.44 -15.59 9.38
C PRO A 60 14.30 -16.59 8.22
N GLU A 61 15.41 -17.17 7.76
CA GLU A 61 15.35 -18.24 6.76
C GLU A 61 14.81 -19.53 7.40
N PRO A 62 14.07 -20.38 6.64
CA PRO A 62 13.71 -21.71 7.10
C PRO A 62 14.96 -22.52 7.43
N LYS A 63 15.17 -22.75 8.73
CA LYS A 63 16.32 -23.51 9.25
C LYS A 63 16.23 -25.02 8.94
N SER A 64 15.03 -25.56 8.76
CA SER A 64 14.83 -27.00 8.53
C SER A 64 14.46 -27.32 7.08
N LEU A 65 14.93 -28.48 6.59
CA LEU A 65 14.59 -29.01 5.26
C LEU A 65 13.07 -29.18 5.08
N ASN A 66 12.36 -29.59 6.13
CA ASN A 66 10.90 -29.71 6.10
C ASN A 66 10.18 -28.35 6.02
N ALA A 67 10.77 -27.27 6.55
CA ALA A 67 10.25 -25.93 6.37
C ALA A 67 10.55 -25.39 4.96
N ARG A 68 11.74 -25.66 4.43
CA ARG A 68 12.11 -25.34 3.03
C ARG A 68 11.19 -26.03 2.03
N ARG A 69 10.97 -27.34 2.17
CA ARG A 69 10.05 -28.12 1.32
C ARG A 69 8.60 -27.61 1.36
N ARG A 70 8.14 -27.11 2.51
CA ARG A 70 6.82 -26.47 2.65
C ARG A 70 6.72 -25.11 1.95
N CYS A 71 7.82 -24.38 1.84
CA CYS A 71 7.87 -23.09 1.16
C CYS A 71 8.01 -23.21 -0.36
N CYS A 72 8.77 -24.21 -0.83
CA CYS A 72 8.94 -24.48 -2.26
C CYS A 72 7.76 -25.23 -2.89
N CYS A 73 6.66 -25.47 -2.16
CA CYS A 73 5.48 -26.20 -2.64
C CYS A 73 5.80 -27.55 -3.31
N LEU A 74 6.89 -28.24 -2.95
CA LEU A 74 7.37 -29.46 -3.64
C LEU A 74 6.54 -30.73 -3.32
N ARG A 75 5.22 -30.63 -3.16
CA ARG A 75 4.32 -31.76 -2.84
C ARG A 75 3.11 -31.89 -3.79
N GLY A 76 3.15 -31.31 -4.99
CA GLY A 76 2.08 -31.48 -5.97
C GLY A 76 2.18 -32.80 -6.74
N VAL A 77 1.02 -33.37 -7.10
CA VAL A 77 0.88 -34.51 -8.03
C VAL A 77 0.08 -34.03 -9.26
N GLY A 78 0.46 -34.45 -10.47
CA GLY A 78 -0.27 -34.09 -11.70
C GLY A 78 -0.24 -32.58 -12.03
N GLU A 79 -1.39 -31.98 -12.35
CA GLU A 79 -1.57 -30.57 -12.73
C GLU A 79 -1.02 -29.57 -11.69
N GLU A 80 -1.07 -29.91 -10.39
CA GLU A 80 -0.47 -29.08 -9.34
C GLU A 80 1.04 -28.89 -9.57
N ARG A 81 1.72 -29.91 -10.08
CA ARG A 81 3.16 -29.87 -10.34
C ARG A 81 3.51 -28.87 -11.44
N GLU A 82 2.72 -28.79 -12.49
CA GLU A 82 2.92 -27.82 -13.59
C GLU A 82 2.72 -26.39 -13.09
N ILE A 83 1.67 -26.15 -12.30
CA ILE A 83 1.43 -24.84 -11.66
C ILE A 83 2.59 -24.46 -10.73
N ILE A 84 3.13 -25.43 -9.97
CA ILE A 84 4.31 -25.22 -9.12
C ILE A 84 5.53 -24.86 -9.97
N HIS A 85 5.81 -25.59 -11.05
CA HIS A 85 6.93 -25.29 -11.94
C HIS A 85 6.81 -23.91 -12.60
N ALA A 86 5.62 -23.57 -13.12
CA ALA A 86 5.36 -22.25 -13.70
C ALA A 86 5.56 -21.13 -12.67
N THR A 87 5.12 -21.34 -11.43
CA THR A 87 5.33 -20.38 -10.33
C THR A 87 6.83 -20.21 -10.03
N ILE A 88 7.60 -21.30 -9.96
CA ILE A 88 9.04 -21.25 -9.72
C ILE A 88 9.77 -20.51 -10.84
N ILE A 89 9.45 -20.83 -12.11
CA ILE A 89 10.04 -20.15 -13.27
C ILE A 89 9.75 -18.66 -13.22
N ARG A 90 8.49 -18.29 -12.94
CA ARG A 90 8.08 -16.89 -12.82
C ARG A 90 8.82 -16.16 -11.70
N ASP A 91 8.99 -16.79 -10.53
CA ASP A 91 9.72 -16.21 -9.41
C ASP A 91 11.21 -15.99 -9.75
N LEU A 92 11.85 -16.94 -10.45
CA LEU A 92 13.24 -16.81 -10.90
C LEU A 92 13.42 -15.70 -11.94
N ILE A 93 12.50 -15.60 -12.91
CA ILE A 93 12.50 -14.53 -13.91
C ILE A 93 12.33 -13.18 -13.21
N LEU A 94 11.39 -13.09 -12.26
CA LEU A 94 11.15 -11.87 -11.51
C LEU A 94 12.36 -11.48 -10.67
N GLU A 95 13.02 -12.43 -10.01
CA GLU A 95 14.25 -12.18 -9.25
C GLU A 95 15.32 -11.54 -10.12
N ARG A 96 15.59 -12.11 -11.31
CA ARG A 96 16.55 -11.53 -12.26
C ARG A 96 16.14 -10.17 -12.78
N TYR A 97 14.85 -9.97 -13.05
CA TYR A 97 14.33 -8.68 -13.50
C TYR A 97 14.56 -7.58 -12.44
N LEU A 98 14.38 -7.90 -11.16
CA LEU A 98 14.61 -6.96 -10.06
C LEU A 98 16.10 -6.67 -9.85
N GLU A 99 16.97 -7.68 -10.02
CA GLU A 99 18.42 -7.48 -9.97
C GLU A 99 18.90 -6.51 -11.07
N PHE A 100 18.42 -6.68 -12.31
CA PHE A 100 18.76 -5.77 -13.41
C PHE A 100 18.24 -4.35 -13.18
N ALA A 101 17.02 -4.20 -12.67
CA ALA A 101 16.47 -2.88 -12.33
C ALA A 101 17.32 -2.16 -11.26
N LEU A 102 17.82 -2.89 -10.26
CA LEU A 102 18.72 -2.32 -9.25
C LEU A 102 20.09 -1.96 -9.82
N GLU A 103 20.65 -2.79 -10.68
CA GLU A 103 21.93 -2.51 -11.35
C GLU A 103 21.83 -1.24 -12.20
N GLU A 104 20.76 -1.11 -12.99
CA GLU A 104 20.48 0.10 -13.77
C GLU A 104 20.38 1.34 -12.87
N LEU A 105 19.62 1.25 -11.77
CA LEU A 105 19.50 2.35 -10.82
C LEU A 105 20.83 2.70 -10.17
N ARG A 106 21.66 1.73 -9.80
CA ARG A 106 22.98 2.01 -9.20
C ARG A 106 23.93 2.72 -10.17
N GLN A 107 23.82 2.44 -11.47
CA GLN A 107 24.63 3.09 -12.49
C GLN A 107 24.11 4.50 -12.82
N SER A 108 22.79 4.70 -12.80
CA SER A 108 22.15 5.94 -13.25
C SER A 108 21.85 6.94 -12.13
N VAL A 109 21.55 6.47 -10.92
CA VAL A 109 21.24 7.30 -9.76
C VAL A 109 22.55 7.74 -9.11
N GLY A 110 23.04 8.92 -9.51
CA GLY A 110 24.23 9.55 -8.90
C GLY A 110 24.01 10.11 -7.49
N ARG A 111 22.91 9.77 -6.82
CA ARG A 111 22.58 10.25 -5.46
C ARG A 111 23.16 9.31 -4.42
N LYS A 112 23.63 9.89 -3.31
CA LYS A 112 24.09 9.12 -2.14
C LYS A 112 22.94 8.38 -1.44
N GLU A 113 21.75 8.99 -1.43
CA GLU A 113 20.55 8.45 -0.78
C GLU A 113 19.40 8.32 -1.78
N TRP A 114 18.65 7.23 -1.64
CA TRP A 114 17.56 6.81 -2.53
C TRP A 114 16.17 7.26 -2.04
N CYS A 115 16.13 8.24 -1.13
CA CYS A 115 14.93 8.93 -0.69
C CYS A 115 15.26 10.40 -0.37
N LEU A 116 14.23 11.21 -0.18
CA LEU A 116 14.34 12.58 0.31
C LEU A 116 14.39 12.60 1.85
N ASP A 117 14.76 13.75 2.40
CA ASP A 117 14.74 13.98 3.84
C ASP A 117 13.33 13.85 4.41
N ARG A 118 13.24 13.07 5.50
CA ARG A 118 11.97 12.75 6.16
C ARG A 118 11.77 13.57 7.42
N VAL A 119 10.55 14.06 7.60
CA VAL A 119 10.12 14.64 8.87
C VAL A 119 9.82 13.51 9.84
N THR A 120 10.65 13.36 10.87
CA THR A 120 10.49 12.32 11.90
C THR A 120 10.16 12.95 13.24
N GLU A 121 9.33 12.29 14.05
CA GLU A 121 9.02 12.73 15.41
C GLU A 121 9.63 11.79 16.45
N LYS A 122 10.39 12.33 17.41
CA LYS A 122 10.92 11.58 18.56
C LYS A 122 9.76 11.24 19.52
N GLY A 123 9.55 9.97 19.82
CA GLY A 123 8.63 9.49 20.86
C GLY A 123 7.23 9.04 20.41
N MET A 124 6.72 9.46 19.24
CA MET A 124 5.36 9.06 18.78
C MET A 124 5.33 7.72 18.01
N LEU A 125 6.46 7.27 17.44
CA LEU A 125 6.49 6.14 16.49
C LEU A 125 7.41 4.98 16.92
N GLU A 126 8.13 5.10 18.04
CA GLU A 126 9.13 4.12 18.50
C GLU A 126 8.51 2.79 18.98
N GLU A 127 7.27 2.81 19.52
CA GLU A 127 6.55 1.60 19.96
C GLU A 127 6.30 0.58 18.82
N ASN A 128 6.27 1.03 17.57
CA ASN A 128 6.10 0.14 16.43
C ASN A 128 7.43 -0.50 15.97
N ILE A 129 8.59 0.09 16.29
CA ILE A 129 9.91 -0.38 15.82
C ILE A 129 10.47 -1.49 16.71
N GLU A 130 10.35 -1.37 18.03
CA GLU A 130 10.88 -2.37 18.99
C GLU A 130 10.21 -3.75 18.89
N ASN A 131 8.97 -3.78 18.40
CA ASN A 131 8.24 -5.02 18.15
C ASN A 131 8.82 -5.88 17.01
N TYR A 132 9.73 -5.33 16.21
CA TYR A 132 10.39 -6.06 15.12
C TYR A 132 11.86 -6.42 15.42
N THR A 133 12.51 -5.78 16.39
CA THR A 133 13.97 -5.90 16.64
C THR A 133 14.35 -6.69 17.89
N SER A 134 13.43 -6.96 18.82
CA SER A 134 13.74 -7.70 20.06
C SER A 134 13.61 -9.23 19.90
N ASN A 135 14.56 -9.84 19.20
CA ASN A 135 14.89 -11.26 19.34
C ASN A 135 16.35 -11.41 19.76
N LYS A 136 16.73 -10.83 20.90
CA LYS A 136 17.96 -11.19 21.62
C LYS A 136 17.59 -12.25 22.66
N ARG A 137 17.75 -13.52 22.31
CA ARG A 137 17.87 -14.58 23.33
C ARG A 137 19.30 -14.53 23.87
N SER A 138 19.46 -14.08 25.10
CA SER A 138 20.67 -14.30 25.89
C SER A 138 20.83 -15.80 26.15
N SER A 139 22.04 -16.28 25.95
CA SER A 139 22.49 -17.65 26.13
C SER A 139 22.63 -18.03 27.61
N SER A 140 22.02 -19.14 28.03
CA SER A 140 22.55 -20.00 29.09
C SER A 140 22.00 -21.44 28.96
N SER A 141 22.92 -22.34 28.62
CA SER A 141 23.05 -23.78 28.92
C SER A 141 21.87 -24.65 29.41
N LEU A 142 21.73 -25.79 28.70
CA LEU A 142 21.43 -27.18 29.15
C LEU A 142 20.03 -27.51 29.73
N ASN A 143 19.17 -28.16 28.92
CA ASN A 143 18.95 -29.62 28.93
C ASN A 143 17.80 -30.00 27.98
N ASP A 144 18.01 -31.08 27.22
CA ASP A 144 16.99 -31.75 26.42
C ASP A 144 15.97 -32.44 27.34
N ASN A 145 14.68 -32.21 27.08
CA ASN A 145 13.62 -33.24 27.14
C ASN A 145 12.33 -32.71 26.50
N HIS A 146 11.67 -33.60 25.78
CA HIS A 146 10.36 -33.44 25.13
C HIS A 146 9.26 -32.92 26.07
N THR A 147 8.46 -31.96 25.60
CA THR A 147 6.97 -31.98 25.54
C THR A 147 6.45 -30.68 24.94
N ASP A 148 5.41 -30.78 24.10
CA ASP A 148 4.61 -29.64 23.67
C ASP A 148 3.98 -28.95 24.89
N GLU A 149 4.36 -27.70 25.17
CA GLU A 149 3.62 -26.84 26.09
C GLU A 149 3.39 -25.44 25.52
N GLU A 150 2.12 -25.07 25.55
CA GLU A 150 1.56 -23.76 25.27
C GLU A 150 2.20 -22.70 26.17
N SER A 151 2.85 -21.70 25.57
CA SER A 151 3.25 -20.49 26.28
C SER A 151 2.17 -19.41 26.14
N THR A 152 1.60 -19.07 27.29
CA THR A 152 0.56 -18.10 27.61
C THR A 152 0.68 -16.72 26.94
N PRO A 153 -0.46 -16.03 26.70
CA PRO A 153 -0.46 -14.69 26.10
C PRO A 153 -0.04 -13.64 27.13
N PHE A 154 1.04 -12.90 26.83
CA PHE A 154 1.44 -11.71 27.57
C PHE A 154 0.37 -10.61 27.41
N LYS A 155 -0.19 -10.16 28.55
CA LYS A 155 -1.10 -9.02 28.64
C LYS A 155 -0.42 -7.74 28.16
N ARG A 156 -1.04 -7.05 27.19
CA ARG A 156 -0.81 -5.63 26.86
C ARG A 156 -2.01 -4.84 27.35
N GLU A 157 -2.04 -4.56 28.65
CA GLU A 157 -2.94 -3.56 29.22
C GLU A 157 -2.14 -2.25 29.26
N GLU A 158 -2.53 -1.24 28.46
CA GLU A 158 -2.55 0.20 28.82
C GLU A 158 -2.52 1.20 27.65
N PHE A 159 -2.15 0.81 26.41
CA PHE A 159 -2.14 1.76 25.27
C PHE A 159 -3.31 1.63 24.27
N ASP A 160 -4.21 0.65 24.49
CA ASP A 160 -5.33 0.35 23.59
C ASP A 160 -6.66 1.03 23.97
N SER A 161 -6.69 1.81 25.05
CA SER A 161 -7.91 2.49 25.54
C SER A 161 -8.34 3.70 24.71
N ARG A 162 -7.53 4.12 23.73
CA ARG A 162 -7.80 5.28 22.85
C ARG A 162 -7.93 4.94 21.36
N ILE A 163 -8.03 3.67 21.01
CA ILE A 163 -8.66 3.28 19.74
C ILE A 163 -10.16 3.24 20.07
N PRO A 164 -11.01 4.09 19.46
CA PRO A 164 -12.45 3.99 19.70
C PRO A 164 -12.88 2.56 19.39
N ASN A 165 -13.37 1.83 20.39
CA ASN A 165 -14.09 0.59 20.16
C ASN A 165 -15.26 0.95 19.23
N PHE A 166 -15.12 0.58 17.94
CA PHE A 166 -16.18 0.73 16.95
C PHE A 166 -17.27 -0.29 17.30
N ASP A 167 -18.09 0.07 18.28
CA ASP A 167 -19.14 -0.79 18.81
C ASP A 167 -20.26 -0.95 17.77
N LEU A 168 -20.71 -2.19 17.62
CA LEU A 168 -21.79 -2.58 16.72
C LEU A 168 -23.11 -2.01 17.24
N GLN A 169 -23.67 -0.98 16.58
CA GLN A 169 -25.11 -0.86 16.37
C GLN A 169 -25.47 0.36 15.50
N SER A 170 -26.35 0.08 14.52
CA SER A 170 -26.92 0.95 13.48
C SER A 170 -26.01 1.26 12.28
N SER A 171 -26.61 1.22 11.09
CA SER A 171 -26.09 1.43 9.73
C SER A 171 -25.33 2.75 9.54
N ARG A 172 -24.25 2.97 10.28
CA ARG A 172 -23.45 4.19 10.26
C ARG A 172 -22.28 4.02 9.31
N TYR A 173 -22.55 4.24 8.04
CA TYR A 173 -21.48 4.76 7.19
C TYR A 173 -21.39 6.27 7.35
N TYR A 174 -20.20 6.82 7.15
CA TYR A 174 -19.98 8.25 7.11
C TYR A 174 -19.57 8.66 5.71
N PHE A 175 -20.10 9.79 5.27
CA PHE A 175 -19.84 10.34 3.94
C PHE A 175 -19.35 11.78 4.11
N TYR A 176 -18.10 12.01 3.75
CA TYR A 176 -17.46 13.32 3.79
C TYR A 176 -17.11 13.75 2.37
N GLN A 177 -17.34 15.01 2.05
CA GLN A 177 -17.02 15.56 0.74
C GLN A 177 -16.43 16.95 0.92
N ASN A 178 -15.23 17.15 0.39
CA ASN A 178 -14.66 18.47 0.22
C ASN A 178 -14.90 18.91 -1.23
N LYS A 179 -15.76 19.92 -1.42
CA LYS A 179 -16.02 20.51 -2.75
C LYS A 179 -15.14 21.73 -3.03
N GLU A 180 -14.37 22.16 -2.05
CA GLU A 180 -13.51 23.33 -2.15
C GLU A 180 -12.22 23.00 -2.92
N SER A 181 -11.62 24.05 -3.48
CA SER A 181 -10.29 23.98 -4.10
C SER A 181 -9.16 23.92 -3.08
N VAL A 182 -9.46 24.08 -1.80
CA VAL A 182 -8.53 24.05 -0.66
C VAL A 182 -8.82 22.87 0.26
N SER A 183 -7.81 22.44 1.02
CA SER A 183 -7.99 21.39 2.04
C SER A 183 -8.86 21.90 3.18
N THR A 184 -9.72 21.03 3.71
CA THR A 184 -10.58 21.33 4.86
C THR A 184 -10.21 20.45 6.05
N ILE A 185 -10.57 20.87 7.26
CA ILE A 185 -10.43 20.06 8.47
C ILE A 185 -11.82 19.62 8.91
N ILE A 186 -11.98 18.33 9.15
CA ILE A 186 -13.21 17.75 9.70
C ILE A 186 -12.92 17.11 11.05
N SER A 187 -13.89 17.17 11.96
CA SER A 187 -13.84 16.45 13.23
C SER A 187 -14.69 15.18 13.13
N HIS A 188 -14.09 14.03 13.45
CA HIS A 188 -14.76 12.73 13.46
C HIS A 188 -14.30 11.92 14.68
N MET A 189 -15.24 11.47 15.51
CA MET A 189 -14.95 10.65 16.71
C MET A 189 -13.87 11.24 17.63
N GLY A 190 -13.86 12.57 17.81
CA GLY A 190 -12.92 13.27 18.70
C GLY A 190 -11.52 13.53 18.11
N CYS A 191 -11.27 13.08 16.87
CA CYS A 191 -10.04 13.39 16.13
C CYS A 191 -10.33 14.38 15.01
N ASN A 192 -9.31 15.14 14.62
CA ASN A 192 -9.36 16.04 13.48
C ASN A 192 -8.60 15.43 12.30
N TYR A 193 -9.17 15.56 11.11
CA TYR A 193 -8.64 14.98 9.88
C TYR A 193 -8.59 16.04 8.78
N TYR A 194 -7.54 15.98 7.97
CA TYR A 194 -7.50 16.68 6.70
C TYR A 194 -8.42 16.00 5.68
N LEU A 195 -9.07 16.82 4.88
CA LEU A 195 -9.79 16.35 3.72
C LEU A 195 -9.22 17.10 2.51
N PRO A 196 -8.49 16.42 1.61
CA PRO A 196 -7.88 17.05 0.44
C PRO A 196 -8.91 17.78 -0.42
N PRO A 197 -8.51 18.75 -1.26
CA PRO A 197 -9.41 19.44 -2.17
C PRO A 197 -10.18 18.46 -3.06
N LEU A 198 -11.42 18.77 -3.36
CA LEU A 198 -12.26 17.99 -4.29
C LEU A 198 -12.39 16.49 -3.95
N SER A 199 -12.03 16.08 -2.73
CA SER A 199 -12.01 14.67 -2.33
C SER A 199 -13.35 14.24 -1.75
N THR A 200 -13.67 12.96 -1.90
CA THR A 200 -14.85 12.34 -1.30
C THR A 200 -14.41 11.12 -0.50
N THR A 201 -14.86 10.98 0.73
CA THR A 201 -14.46 9.88 1.62
C THR A 201 -15.68 9.17 2.20
N ILE A 202 -15.76 7.86 1.96
CA ILE A 202 -16.78 6.96 2.49
C ILE A 202 -16.13 6.07 3.55
N ILE A 203 -16.55 6.24 4.80
CA ILE A 203 -16.06 5.46 5.94
C ILE A 203 -17.09 4.41 6.33
N GLY A 204 -16.65 3.16 6.38
CA GLY A 204 -17.47 2.03 6.79
C GLY A 204 -16.92 0.72 6.21
N SER A 205 -17.49 -0.42 6.62
CA SER A 205 -17.16 -1.68 5.96
C SER A 205 -17.75 -1.68 4.55
N ILE A 206 -17.06 -2.32 3.60
CA ILE A 206 -17.55 -2.42 2.21
C ILE A 206 -18.96 -3.00 2.18
N GLN A 207 -19.23 -4.05 2.96
CA GLN A 207 -20.55 -4.68 3.02
C GLN A 207 -21.65 -3.71 3.50
N SER A 208 -21.38 -2.84 4.47
CA SER A 208 -22.40 -1.90 4.98
C SER A 208 -22.56 -0.66 4.12
N THR A 209 -21.60 -0.37 3.24
CA THR A 209 -21.54 0.85 2.41
C THR A 209 -21.82 0.60 0.95
N ILE A 210 -21.92 -0.66 0.53
CA ILE A 210 -22.14 -1.04 -0.87
C ILE A 210 -23.40 -0.41 -1.46
N GLY A 211 -24.46 -0.28 -0.65
CA GLY A 211 -25.71 0.37 -1.05
C GLY A 211 -25.51 1.82 -1.49
N VAL A 212 -24.47 2.52 -1.00
CA VAL A 212 -24.15 3.88 -1.46
C VAL A 212 -23.86 3.89 -2.96
N PHE A 213 -23.19 2.86 -3.48
CA PHE A 213 -22.88 2.69 -4.91
C PHE A 213 -24.10 2.34 -5.77
N SER A 214 -25.16 1.81 -5.16
CA SER A 214 -26.41 1.44 -5.84
C SER A 214 -27.53 2.49 -5.72
N GLU A 215 -27.57 3.25 -4.63
CA GLU A 215 -28.72 4.12 -4.25
C GLU A 215 -28.50 5.60 -4.60
N LYS A 216 -27.25 6.06 -4.75
CA LYS A 216 -26.98 7.46 -5.11
C LYS A 216 -26.94 7.63 -6.62
N GLU A 217 -27.95 8.30 -7.17
CA GLU A 217 -28.08 8.63 -8.61
C GLU A 217 -26.93 9.43 -9.24
N ASN A 218 -25.90 9.82 -8.49
CA ASN A 218 -24.82 10.72 -8.94
C ASN A 218 -23.40 10.18 -8.66
N ILE A 219 -23.20 8.87 -8.55
CA ILE A 219 -21.84 8.33 -8.46
C ILE A 219 -21.19 8.31 -9.86
N PRO A 220 -20.02 8.96 -10.02
CA PRO A 220 -19.36 9.03 -11.30
C PRO A 220 -18.83 7.66 -11.73
N GLN A 221 -18.58 7.51 -13.03
CA GLN A 221 -17.67 6.47 -13.49
C GLN A 221 -16.22 6.90 -13.19
N PHE A 222 -15.42 5.93 -12.77
CA PHE A 222 -14.03 6.10 -12.41
C PHE A 222 -13.14 5.64 -13.55
N SER A 223 -12.23 6.51 -13.97
CA SER A 223 -11.19 6.18 -14.95
C SER A 223 -10.02 5.44 -14.29
N ILE A 224 -9.82 5.66 -12.99
CA ILE A 224 -8.82 4.94 -12.20
C ILE A 224 -9.49 4.38 -10.97
N ILE A 225 -9.45 3.05 -10.81
CA ILE A 225 -9.83 2.39 -9.56
C ILE A 225 -8.59 1.69 -9.01
N THR A 226 -8.27 1.93 -7.74
CA THR A 226 -7.17 1.25 -7.04
C THR A 226 -7.71 0.52 -5.81
N ALA A 227 -7.16 -0.63 -5.46
CA ALA A 227 -7.56 -1.37 -4.26
C ALA A 227 -6.35 -2.00 -3.53
N ASP A 228 -6.35 -1.95 -2.20
CA ASP A 228 -5.47 -2.75 -1.34
C ASP A 228 -6.28 -3.65 -0.41
N PRO A 229 -6.80 -4.80 -0.91
CA PRO A 229 -7.68 -5.64 -0.13
C PRO A 229 -7.03 -6.20 1.14
N PRO A 230 -7.83 -6.53 2.17
CA PRO A 230 -7.34 -7.13 3.41
C PRO A 230 -6.99 -8.61 3.22
N TRP A 231 -5.94 -8.90 2.43
CA TRP A 231 -5.52 -10.27 2.13
C TRP A 231 -5.16 -11.03 3.42
N PRO A 232 -5.56 -12.31 3.57
CA PRO A 232 -5.31 -13.04 4.80
C PRO A 232 -3.81 -13.17 5.08
N ASN A 233 -3.36 -12.65 6.23
CA ASN A 233 -1.96 -12.70 6.64
C ASN A 233 -1.78 -13.37 8.02
N ARG A 234 -1.00 -14.45 8.07
CA ARG A 234 -0.73 -15.21 9.30
C ARG A 234 0.04 -14.42 10.36
N SER A 235 0.80 -13.39 9.97
CA SER A 235 1.50 -12.52 10.93
C SER A 235 0.56 -11.51 11.58
N ALA A 236 -0.36 -10.92 10.80
CA ALA A 236 -1.36 -9.99 11.32
C ALA A 236 -2.37 -10.68 12.26
N ARG A 237 -2.61 -11.98 12.07
CA ARG A 237 -3.43 -12.86 12.93
C ARG A 237 -3.02 -12.88 14.41
N ARG A 238 -1.75 -12.65 14.76
CA ARG A 238 -1.27 -12.70 16.15
C ARG A 238 -1.49 -11.41 16.95
N ASN A 239 -1.87 -10.32 16.28
CA ASN A 239 -1.97 -9.00 16.92
C ASN A 239 -3.41 -8.56 17.25
N GLY A 240 -4.44 -9.39 17.02
CA GLY A 240 -5.81 -9.20 17.56
C GLY A 240 -6.63 -7.98 17.09
N LYS A 241 -6.03 -7.00 16.40
CA LYS A 241 -6.64 -5.67 16.15
C LYS A 241 -7.55 -5.56 14.93
N TYR A 242 -7.64 -6.58 14.08
CA TYR A 242 -8.43 -6.54 12.85
C TYR A 242 -9.30 -7.79 12.75
N ARG A 243 -10.59 -7.62 12.42
CA ARG A 243 -11.41 -8.70 11.83
C ARG A 243 -10.94 -8.95 10.40
N ILE A 244 -9.71 -9.45 10.26
CA ILE A 244 -9.21 -9.93 8.97
C ILE A 244 -10.04 -11.17 8.66
N SER A 245 -10.66 -11.17 7.48
CA SER A 245 -11.31 -12.35 6.93
C SER A 245 -10.41 -13.57 7.12
N ASN A 246 -10.98 -14.59 7.76
CA ASN A 246 -10.25 -15.74 8.24
C ASN A 246 -9.85 -16.67 7.08
N ASN A 247 -10.41 -16.44 5.90
CA ASN A 247 -10.32 -17.31 4.75
C ASN A 247 -10.20 -16.49 3.44
N ILE A 248 -9.45 -17.02 2.47
CA ILE A 248 -9.35 -16.48 1.12
C ILE A 248 -10.75 -16.36 0.48
N SER A 249 -11.63 -17.33 0.73
CA SER A 249 -13.02 -17.32 0.22
C SER A 249 -13.85 -16.16 0.77
N GLU A 250 -13.61 -15.71 2.00
CA GLU A 250 -14.31 -14.55 2.55
C GLU A 250 -13.86 -13.25 1.86
N VAL A 251 -12.57 -13.12 1.54
CA VAL A 251 -12.06 -12.00 0.74
C VAL A 251 -12.58 -12.04 -0.68
N GLU A 252 -12.60 -13.21 -1.31
CA GLU A 252 -13.18 -13.40 -2.64
C GLU A 252 -14.64 -12.95 -2.67
N ASN A 253 -15.47 -13.45 -1.75
CA ASN A 253 -16.87 -13.06 -1.65
C ASN A 253 -17.02 -11.55 -1.43
N LEU A 254 -16.21 -10.97 -0.53
CA LEU A 254 -16.20 -9.53 -0.31
C LEU A 254 -15.86 -8.75 -1.59
N LEU A 255 -14.81 -9.13 -2.30
CA LEU A 255 -14.38 -8.42 -3.51
C LEU A 255 -15.40 -8.56 -4.65
N LEU A 256 -16.04 -9.72 -4.79
CA LEU A 256 -17.08 -9.94 -5.79
C LEU A 256 -18.35 -9.11 -5.52
N THR A 257 -18.60 -8.68 -4.27
CA THR A 257 -19.73 -7.77 -3.99
C THR A 257 -19.52 -6.35 -4.52
N ILE A 258 -18.29 -5.97 -4.85
CA ILE A 258 -17.98 -4.61 -5.31
C ILE A 258 -18.41 -4.44 -6.78
N PRO A 259 -19.30 -3.48 -7.10
CA PRO A 259 -19.85 -3.30 -8.45
C PRO A 259 -18.87 -2.61 -9.42
N ILE A 260 -17.63 -3.11 -9.55
CA ILE A 260 -16.56 -2.52 -10.37
C ILE A 260 -17.04 -2.27 -11.81
N GLN A 261 -17.73 -3.25 -12.42
CA GLN A 261 -18.21 -3.17 -13.80
C GLN A 261 -19.15 -1.99 -14.07
N HIS A 262 -19.95 -1.59 -13.08
CA HIS A 262 -20.94 -0.51 -13.23
C HIS A 262 -20.30 0.88 -13.09
N HIS A 263 -19.21 0.97 -12.31
CA HIS A 263 -18.55 2.25 -12.02
C HIS A 263 -17.22 2.44 -12.74
N GLN A 264 -16.77 1.49 -13.56
CA GLN A 264 -15.57 1.67 -14.36
C GLN A 264 -15.88 2.39 -15.68
N ALA A 265 -15.14 3.46 -15.97
CA ALA A 265 -15.23 4.15 -17.25
C ALA A 265 -14.74 3.27 -18.41
N ALA A 266 -15.22 3.53 -19.64
CA ALA A 266 -14.94 2.69 -20.81
C ALA A 266 -13.44 2.43 -21.08
N ASN A 267 -12.59 3.44 -20.87
CA ASN A 267 -11.12 3.35 -21.01
C ASN A 267 -10.40 3.35 -19.66
N GLY A 268 -11.13 3.06 -18.58
CA GLY A 268 -10.60 3.10 -17.22
C GLY A 268 -9.74 1.88 -16.88
N ILE A 269 -8.85 2.06 -15.90
CA ILE A 269 -8.00 1.01 -15.34
C ILE A 269 -8.45 0.62 -13.93
N MET A 270 -8.23 -0.64 -13.59
CA MET A 270 -8.36 -1.17 -12.23
C MET A 270 -7.00 -1.70 -11.78
N ALA A 271 -6.49 -1.23 -10.66
CA ALA A 271 -5.22 -1.64 -10.08
C ALA A 271 -5.43 -2.27 -8.70
N ILE A 272 -4.91 -3.48 -8.47
CA ILE A 272 -5.08 -4.21 -7.20
C ILE A 272 -3.74 -4.64 -6.64
N TRP A 273 -3.44 -4.20 -5.42
CA TRP A 273 -2.27 -4.66 -4.68
C TRP A 273 -2.48 -6.11 -4.26
N ILE A 274 -1.44 -6.93 -4.42
CA ILE A 274 -1.45 -8.34 -4.02
C ILE A 274 -0.18 -8.72 -3.26
N THR A 275 -0.32 -9.71 -2.38
CA THR A 275 0.85 -10.34 -1.73
C THR A 275 1.53 -11.34 -2.66
N ASN A 276 2.77 -11.73 -2.35
CA ASN A 276 3.54 -12.74 -3.10
C ASN A 276 3.03 -14.19 -2.97
N LYS A 277 1.83 -14.41 -2.41
CA LYS A 277 1.25 -15.75 -2.29
C LYS A 277 0.63 -16.16 -3.63
N PRO A 278 1.00 -17.31 -4.22
CA PRO A 278 0.43 -17.77 -5.49
C PRO A 278 -1.10 -17.81 -5.49
N LYS A 279 -1.72 -18.31 -4.40
CA LYS A 279 -3.18 -18.35 -4.26
C LYS A 279 -3.85 -16.97 -4.34
N ILE A 280 -3.19 -15.92 -3.84
CA ILE A 280 -3.72 -14.54 -3.89
C ILE A 280 -3.63 -14.00 -5.32
N ARG A 281 -2.54 -14.30 -6.04
CA ARG A 281 -2.44 -13.97 -7.45
C ARG A 281 -3.54 -14.67 -8.27
N SER A 282 -3.70 -15.98 -8.11
CA SER A 282 -4.73 -16.75 -8.84
C SER A 282 -6.13 -16.18 -8.60
N LEU A 283 -6.45 -15.82 -7.34
CA LEU A 283 -7.71 -15.17 -7.02
C LEU A 283 -7.83 -13.78 -7.68
N ALA A 284 -6.78 -12.95 -7.64
CA ALA A 284 -6.82 -11.63 -8.28
C ALA A 284 -7.05 -11.74 -9.79
N LEU A 285 -6.37 -12.69 -10.47
CA LEU A 285 -6.59 -12.95 -11.91
C LEU A 285 -8.03 -13.40 -12.20
N LYS A 286 -8.59 -14.27 -11.34
CA LYS A 286 -10.01 -14.67 -11.42
C LYS A 286 -10.93 -13.45 -11.24
N LEU A 287 -10.63 -12.53 -10.34
CA LEU A 287 -11.43 -11.32 -10.13
C LEU A 287 -11.38 -10.39 -11.35
N PHE A 288 -10.21 -10.20 -11.96
CA PHE A 288 -10.11 -9.44 -13.21
C PHE A 288 -10.99 -10.04 -14.31
N ASP A 289 -10.94 -11.36 -14.49
CA ASP A 289 -11.79 -12.07 -15.45
C ASP A 289 -13.29 -11.89 -15.15
N GLN A 290 -13.70 -12.07 -13.88
CA GLN A 290 -15.10 -11.84 -13.45
C GLN A 290 -15.56 -10.40 -13.64
N TRP A 291 -14.66 -9.42 -13.53
CA TRP A 291 -14.94 -8.02 -13.81
C TRP A 291 -14.86 -7.68 -15.31
N GLY A 292 -14.56 -8.63 -16.19
CA GLY A 292 -14.44 -8.42 -17.63
C GLY A 292 -13.20 -7.60 -18.03
N LEU A 293 -12.13 -7.74 -17.24
CA LEU A 293 -10.88 -7.00 -17.40
C LEU A 293 -9.73 -7.96 -17.70
N SER A 294 -8.83 -7.51 -18.57
CA SER A 294 -7.58 -8.22 -18.83
C SER A 294 -6.43 -7.48 -18.17
N VAL A 295 -5.53 -8.23 -17.52
CA VAL A 295 -4.31 -7.66 -16.95
C VAL A 295 -3.39 -7.21 -18.09
N ILE A 296 -2.96 -5.95 -18.03
CA ILE A 296 -2.15 -5.28 -19.06
C ILE A 296 -0.77 -4.90 -18.53
N GLU A 297 -0.65 -4.64 -17.23
CA GLU A 297 0.62 -4.29 -16.60
C GLU A 297 0.75 -4.95 -15.22
N GLU A 298 1.99 -5.24 -14.85
CA GLU A 298 2.37 -5.74 -13.53
C GLU A 298 3.45 -4.81 -12.96
N TRP A 299 3.11 -4.08 -11.90
CA TRP A 299 4.02 -3.19 -11.22
C TRP A 299 4.56 -3.87 -9.97
N ILE A 300 5.86 -3.74 -9.72
CA ILE A 300 6.53 -4.32 -8.56
C ILE A 300 7.10 -3.20 -7.71
N TRP A 301 6.55 -3.04 -6.51
CA TRP A 301 7.12 -2.14 -5.53
C TRP A 301 8.23 -2.85 -4.75
N LEU A 302 9.48 -2.59 -5.13
CA LEU A 302 10.68 -3.10 -4.48
C LEU A 302 11.14 -2.16 -3.36
N LYS A 303 11.27 -2.72 -2.16
CA LYS A 303 11.64 -2.01 -0.95
C LYS A 303 13.13 -2.14 -0.70
N VAL A 304 13.80 -1.00 -0.60
CA VAL A 304 15.25 -0.90 -0.42
C VAL A 304 15.60 -0.05 0.79
N THR A 305 16.86 -0.12 1.21
CA THR A 305 17.46 0.82 2.15
C THR A 305 17.76 2.15 1.48
N VAL A 306 18.16 3.16 2.26
CA VAL A 306 18.65 4.45 1.74
C VAL A 306 19.79 4.33 0.74
N SER A 307 20.58 3.27 0.83
CA SER A 307 21.71 3.00 -0.07
C SER A 307 21.33 2.13 -1.29
N GLY A 308 20.05 1.83 -1.47
CA GLY A 308 19.57 1.00 -2.60
C GLY A 308 19.71 -0.51 -2.42
N GLU A 309 19.99 -1.00 -1.20
CA GLU A 309 20.05 -2.44 -0.93
C GLU A 309 18.66 -3.00 -0.60
N PRO A 310 18.24 -4.15 -1.16
CA PRO A 310 16.96 -4.77 -0.78
C PRO A 310 16.83 -4.99 0.74
N ILE A 311 15.70 -4.62 1.33
CA ILE A 311 15.49 -4.75 2.80
C ILE A 311 15.49 -6.22 3.28
N PHE A 312 15.29 -7.16 2.35
CA PHE A 312 15.49 -8.60 2.48
C PHE A 312 16.12 -9.10 1.17
N PRO A 313 16.88 -10.20 1.17
CA PRO A 313 17.34 -10.82 -0.08
C PRO A 313 16.17 -11.12 -1.01
N ILE A 314 16.29 -10.80 -2.30
CA ILE A 314 15.24 -11.03 -3.31
C ILE A 314 14.90 -12.52 -3.40
N SER A 315 15.92 -13.37 -3.26
CA SER A 315 15.83 -14.84 -3.22
C SER A 315 15.19 -15.42 -1.96
N SER A 316 14.86 -14.59 -0.95
CA SER A 316 14.30 -15.08 0.31
C SER A 316 13.00 -15.87 0.11
N LEU A 317 12.88 -17.01 0.79
CA LEU A 317 11.72 -17.90 0.70
C LEU A 317 10.51 -17.43 1.53
N TRP A 318 10.75 -16.71 2.64
CA TRP A 318 9.69 -16.35 3.60
C TRP A 318 9.25 -14.90 3.48
N ARG A 319 10.16 -13.99 3.17
CA ARG A 319 9.87 -12.55 3.09
C ARG A 319 10.50 -11.97 1.84
N LYS A 320 9.68 -11.69 0.85
CA LYS A 320 10.10 -10.95 -0.33
C LYS A 320 10.22 -9.45 0.01
N PRO A 321 11.23 -8.74 -0.52
CA PRO A 321 11.39 -7.30 -0.33
C PRO A 321 10.45 -6.50 -1.23
N TYR A 322 9.46 -7.11 -1.86
CA TYR A 322 8.57 -6.41 -2.80
C TYR A 322 7.10 -6.80 -2.64
N GLU A 323 6.22 -5.94 -3.13
CA GLU A 323 4.79 -6.18 -3.30
C GLU A 323 4.41 -5.99 -4.78
N LEU A 324 3.34 -6.65 -5.22
CA LEU A 324 2.89 -6.58 -6.62
C LEU A 324 1.60 -5.77 -6.71
N LEU A 325 1.46 -5.03 -7.81
CA LEU A 325 0.25 -4.33 -8.21
C LEU A 325 -0.12 -4.82 -9.61
N LEU A 326 -1.26 -5.48 -9.73
CA LEU A 326 -1.81 -5.89 -11.02
C LEU A 326 -2.70 -4.79 -11.56
N ILE A 327 -2.51 -4.43 -12.83
CA ILE A 327 -3.32 -3.41 -13.50
C ILE A 327 -4.04 -4.05 -14.68
N GLY A 328 -5.36 -3.90 -14.72
CA GLY A 328 -6.20 -4.40 -15.79
C GLY A 328 -7.13 -3.34 -16.37
N ARG A 329 -7.57 -3.56 -17.60
CA ARG A 329 -8.60 -2.74 -18.27
C ARG A 329 -9.46 -3.62 -19.17
N LYS A 330 -10.59 -3.08 -19.63
CA LYS A 330 -11.41 -3.74 -20.63
C LYS A 330 -10.65 -3.78 -21.96
N VAL A 331 -10.51 -4.96 -22.55
CA VAL A 331 -9.86 -5.15 -23.86
C VAL A 331 -10.91 -5.67 -24.82
N ALA A 332 -11.09 -4.97 -25.95
CA ALA A 332 -12.26 -5.18 -26.79
C ALA A 332 -12.26 -6.52 -27.56
N THR A 333 -11.11 -7.15 -27.83
CA THR A 333 -11.07 -8.32 -28.73
C THR A 333 -9.76 -9.14 -28.73
N VAL A 334 -8.76 -8.80 -27.92
CA VAL A 334 -7.44 -9.47 -27.94
C VAL A 334 -7.29 -10.33 -26.71
N ILE A 335 -7.03 -11.63 -26.90
CA ILE A 335 -6.59 -12.51 -25.82
C ILE A 335 -5.15 -12.10 -25.49
N LEU A 336 -4.96 -11.43 -24.36
CA LEU A 336 -3.63 -11.11 -23.87
C LEU A 336 -2.98 -12.36 -23.29
N THR A 337 -1.71 -12.56 -23.65
CA THR A 337 -0.82 -13.57 -23.08
C THR A 337 0.04 -12.97 -21.98
N GLU A 338 0.73 -13.79 -21.18
CA GLU A 338 1.65 -13.27 -20.15
C GLU A 338 2.77 -12.40 -20.74
N SER A 339 3.19 -12.64 -21.99
CA SER A 339 4.20 -11.82 -22.69
C SER A 339 3.71 -10.41 -23.05
N ASP A 340 2.40 -10.19 -23.11
CA ASP A 340 1.82 -8.87 -23.41
C ASP A 340 1.74 -7.98 -22.16
N VAL A 341 1.96 -8.54 -20.96
CA VAL A 341 1.89 -7.81 -19.70
C VAL A 341 3.16 -6.99 -19.50
N LYS A 342 3.06 -5.66 -19.63
CA LYS A 342 4.20 -4.76 -19.39
C LYS A 342 4.57 -4.79 -17.90
N ARG A 343 5.84 -5.06 -17.61
CA ARG A 343 6.36 -5.09 -16.23
C ARG A 343 7.07 -3.78 -15.87
N ARG A 344 6.78 -3.23 -14.70
CA ARG A 344 7.46 -2.03 -14.16
C ARG A 344 7.96 -2.25 -12.75
N VAL A 345 9.11 -1.68 -12.41
CA VAL A 345 9.67 -1.73 -11.04
C VAL A 345 9.63 -0.33 -10.45
N LEU A 346 8.86 -0.19 -9.37
CA LEU A 346 8.88 0.97 -8.49
C LEU A 346 9.83 0.67 -7.33
N VAL A 347 10.99 1.29 -7.30
CA VAL A 347 11.92 1.17 -6.18
C VAL A 347 11.69 2.32 -5.20
N GLY A 348 11.69 2.03 -3.90
CA GLY A 348 11.57 3.08 -2.90
C GLY A 348 11.91 2.61 -1.49
N VAL A 349 12.38 3.53 -0.67
CA VAL A 349 12.66 3.27 0.74
C VAL A 349 11.32 3.22 1.50
N PRO A 350 10.98 2.13 2.22
CA PRO A 350 9.67 1.99 2.86
C PRO A 350 9.44 3.04 3.95
N ASP A 351 8.17 3.35 4.20
CA ASP A 351 7.71 4.19 5.31
C ASP A 351 6.97 3.32 6.36
N LEU A 352 6.08 3.91 7.16
CA LEU A 352 5.22 3.24 8.13
C LEU A 352 4.55 1.98 7.58
N HIS A 353 4.27 1.03 8.48
CA HIS A 353 3.66 -0.25 8.10
C HIS A 353 2.35 -0.04 7.33
N SER A 354 2.20 -0.76 6.22
CA SER A 354 1.06 -0.67 5.30
C SER A 354 0.86 0.70 4.65
N ARG A 355 1.87 1.59 4.66
CA ARG A 355 1.87 2.83 3.88
C ARG A 355 2.60 2.59 2.57
N LYS A 356 1.85 2.60 1.48
CA LYS A 356 2.34 2.39 0.11
C LYS A 356 2.63 3.74 -0.57
N PRO A 357 3.44 3.77 -1.65
CA PRO A 357 3.49 4.96 -2.51
C PRO A 357 2.08 5.31 -3.00
N ASN A 358 1.78 6.62 -3.06
CA ASN A 358 0.53 7.06 -3.67
C ASN A 358 0.61 6.86 -5.19
N LEU A 359 -0.41 6.23 -5.77
CA LEU A 359 -0.40 5.84 -7.17
C LEU A 359 -0.89 6.94 -8.13
N LYS A 360 -1.47 8.04 -7.63
CA LYS A 360 -2.12 9.05 -8.47
C LYS A 360 -1.21 9.57 -9.58
N GLY A 361 -0.10 10.22 -9.20
CA GLY A 361 0.82 10.84 -10.18
C GLY A 361 1.50 9.82 -11.09
N LEU A 362 1.76 8.61 -10.58
CA LEU A 362 2.35 7.52 -11.36
C LEU A 362 1.37 7.02 -12.44
N LEU A 363 0.11 6.75 -12.06
CA LEU A 363 -0.90 6.25 -13.01
C LEU A 363 -1.35 7.33 -13.99
N GLU A 364 -1.46 8.59 -13.56
CA GLU A 364 -1.72 9.73 -14.44
C GLU A 364 -0.69 9.79 -15.58
N LYS A 365 0.60 9.73 -15.21
CA LYS A 365 1.71 9.77 -16.16
C LYS A 365 1.70 8.57 -17.11
N GLU A 366 1.62 7.35 -16.57
CA GLU A 366 1.82 6.14 -17.37
C GLU A 366 0.64 5.75 -18.26
N PHE A 367 -0.58 6.17 -17.90
CA PHE A 367 -1.79 5.88 -18.67
C PHE A 367 -2.39 7.11 -19.35
N GLY A 368 -1.72 8.27 -19.26
CA GLY A 368 -2.11 9.49 -19.97
C GLY A 368 -3.38 10.14 -19.42
N PHE A 369 -3.64 10.02 -18.12
CA PHE A 369 -4.75 10.75 -17.50
C PHE A 369 -4.31 12.18 -17.17
N GLY A 370 -4.89 13.16 -17.88
CA GLY A 370 -4.62 14.58 -17.63
C GLY A 370 -5.19 15.04 -16.28
N PRO A 371 -4.49 15.89 -15.52
CA PRO A 371 -5.00 16.44 -14.25
C PRO A 371 -6.39 17.05 -14.43
N GLY A 372 -7.34 16.67 -13.58
CA GLY A 372 -8.71 17.20 -13.58
C GLY A 372 -9.65 16.61 -14.63
N ASN A 373 -9.17 15.77 -15.56
CA ASN A 373 -9.98 15.18 -16.64
C ASN A 373 -10.47 13.76 -16.36
N TYR A 374 -10.33 13.28 -15.12
CA TYR A 374 -10.69 11.92 -14.74
C TYR A 374 -11.14 11.86 -13.28
N THR A 375 -11.87 10.81 -12.94
CA THR A 375 -12.25 10.51 -11.56
C THR A 375 -11.50 9.27 -11.07
N GLY A 376 -10.92 9.35 -9.88
CA GLY A 376 -10.25 8.23 -9.21
C GLY A 376 -11.06 7.68 -8.03
N LEU A 377 -10.93 6.39 -7.76
CA LEU A 377 -11.48 5.70 -6.59
C LEU A 377 -10.40 4.81 -5.96
N GLU A 378 -10.14 4.98 -4.67
CA GLU A 378 -9.33 4.08 -3.85
C GLU A 378 -10.24 3.27 -2.92
N ILE A 379 -10.23 1.94 -3.07
CA ILE A 379 -11.01 0.99 -2.28
C ILE A 379 -10.11 0.33 -1.24
N PHE A 380 -10.66 0.11 -0.04
CA PHE A 380 -9.89 -0.23 1.16
C PHE A 380 -8.88 0.85 1.52
N ALA A 381 -9.21 2.11 1.21
CA ALA A 381 -8.35 3.24 1.41
C ALA A 381 -7.98 3.41 2.90
N ARG A 382 -6.75 3.90 3.13
CA ARG A 382 -6.30 4.41 4.44
C ARG A 382 -5.88 5.88 4.38
N ASN A 383 -5.84 6.42 3.16
CA ASN A 383 -5.45 7.78 2.85
C ASN A 383 -6.53 8.41 1.95
N SER A 384 -6.59 9.74 1.93
CA SER A 384 -7.40 10.47 0.95
C SER A 384 -6.49 11.15 -0.06
N THR A 385 -6.98 11.30 -1.28
CA THR A 385 -6.24 11.86 -2.42
C THR A 385 -7.06 12.97 -3.07
N ILE A 386 -6.42 14.09 -3.43
CA ILE A 386 -7.07 15.23 -4.10
C ILE A 386 -7.86 14.78 -5.34
N GLY A 387 -9.13 15.18 -5.40
CA GLY A 387 -10.05 14.84 -6.51
C GLY A 387 -10.48 13.38 -6.58
N TRP A 388 -10.06 12.52 -5.65
CA TRP A 388 -10.40 11.10 -5.65
C TRP A 388 -11.46 10.76 -4.60
N TRP A 389 -12.15 9.66 -4.85
CA TRP A 389 -13.00 8.99 -3.88
C TRP A 389 -12.14 8.01 -3.07
N SER A 390 -12.31 8.01 -1.75
CA SER A 390 -11.62 7.10 -0.83
C SER A 390 -12.65 6.30 -0.06
N TRP A 391 -12.62 4.99 -0.18
CA TRP A 391 -13.65 4.12 0.36
C TRP A 391 -13.04 3.01 1.20
N GLY A 392 -13.38 2.95 2.48
CA GLY A 392 -12.90 1.91 3.37
C GLY A 392 -13.15 2.20 4.84
N PHE A 393 -12.93 1.20 5.68
CA PHE A 393 -13.15 1.32 7.12
C PHE A 393 -12.19 2.32 7.78
N GLU A 394 -10.96 2.42 7.26
CA GLU A 394 -9.89 3.28 7.77
C GLU A 394 -9.59 4.45 6.82
N ALA A 395 -10.52 4.86 5.94
CA ALA A 395 -10.25 5.80 4.84
C ALA A 395 -9.64 7.16 5.24
N LEU A 396 -9.81 7.59 6.49
CA LEU A 396 -9.21 8.80 7.04
C LEU A 396 -7.98 8.56 7.93
N MET A 397 -7.49 7.33 8.09
CA MET A 397 -6.46 7.02 9.09
C MET A 397 -5.21 7.91 8.94
N PHE A 398 -4.64 8.01 7.74
CA PHE A 398 -3.46 8.84 7.49
C PHE A 398 -3.78 10.31 7.24
N GLN A 399 -5.04 10.70 7.36
CA GLN A 399 -5.49 12.08 7.28
C GLN A 399 -5.53 12.78 8.65
N GLU A 400 -5.40 12.03 9.74
CA GLU A 400 -5.40 12.60 11.09
C GLU A 400 -4.26 13.62 11.27
N LEU A 401 -4.53 14.76 11.92
CA LEU A 401 -3.58 15.88 11.96
C LEU A 401 -2.20 15.49 12.51
N ARG A 402 -2.12 14.50 13.41
CA ARG A 402 -0.85 14.02 13.97
C ARG A 402 0.14 13.48 12.94
N PHE A 403 -0.33 13.10 11.74
CA PHE A 403 0.54 12.64 10.66
C PHE A 403 1.09 13.81 9.82
N TRP A 404 0.80 15.06 10.16
CA TRP A 404 1.16 16.23 9.35
C TRP A 404 1.75 17.35 10.20
N LYS A 405 2.90 17.90 9.78
CA LYS A 405 3.52 19.08 10.40
C LYS A 405 3.52 20.26 9.45
N ASN A 406 3.43 21.49 9.98
CA ASN A 406 3.63 22.68 9.16
C ASN A 406 5.13 22.83 8.87
N PHE A 407 5.45 23.20 7.63
CA PHE A 407 6.82 23.49 7.20
C PHE A 407 7.42 24.72 7.91
N ASP A 408 6.58 25.67 8.35
CA ASP A 408 7.03 26.87 9.06
C ASP A 408 7.53 26.57 10.48
N ASP A 409 6.95 25.56 11.15
CA ASP A 409 7.39 25.12 12.47
C ASP A 409 8.82 24.50 12.40
N GLU A 410 9.16 23.86 11.27
CA GLU A 410 10.46 23.21 11.03
C GLU A 410 11.62 24.22 10.81
N LYS A 411 11.32 25.41 10.26
CA LYS A 411 12.31 26.50 10.14
C LYS A 411 12.58 27.21 11.46
N LEU A 412 11.61 27.21 12.38
CA LEU A 412 11.76 27.78 13.71
C LEU A 412 12.60 26.89 14.63
N GLU A 413 12.41 25.57 14.58
CA GLU A 413 13.21 24.62 15.37
C GLU A 413 14.68 24.53 14.90
N ASN A 414 14.96 24.66 13.59
CA ASN A 414 16.33 24.64 13.06
C ASN A 414 17.07 25.99 13.17
N ARG A 415 16.46 27.02 13.77
CA ARG A 415 17.05 28.35 14.01
C ARG A 415 17.38 28.64 15.48
N LEU A 416 17.05 27.71 16.37
CA LEU A 416 17.41 27.69 17.79
C LEU A 416 18.49 26.63 18.01
#